data_AF-A0A357INS1-F1
#
_entry.id   AF-A0A357INS1-F1
#
_cell.length_a   1.000
_cell.length_b   1.000
_cell.length_c   1.000
_cell.angle_alpha   90.00
_cell.angle_beta   90.00
_cell.angle_gamma   90.00
#
_symmetry.space_group_name_H-M   'P 1'
#
loop_
_entity.id
_entity.type
_entity.pdbx_description
1 polymer ?
#
loop_
_entity_poly.entity_id
_entity_poly.type
_entity_poly.pdbx_seq_one_letter_code
_entity_poly.pdbx_strand_id
1 'polypeptide(L)'
;MKYIIMALTVMLAASLFLLEVSKTQATTIEIKEITFEDASGNVVHQEHIASGASLEGYLLPEAPAREGYVFVGWSGELPEFMPNADLVYVAVYLEQVLSLNVSV
;
A
#
# COMPACT_ATOMS: atom_id res chain seq x y z
N MET A 1 34.75 14.24 -45.53
CA MET A 1 33.66 13.23 -45.53
C MET A 1 33.88 12.09 -44.52
N LYS A 2 35.04 11.41 -44.47
CA LYS A 2 35.24 10.27 -43.52
C LYS A 2 35.10 10.62 -42.02
N TYR A 3 35.58 11.80 -41.61
CA TYR A 3 35.56 12.21 -40.20
C TYR A 3 34.15 12.53 -39.69
N ILE A 4 33.29 13.06 -40.56
CA ILE A 4 31.89 13.35 -40.22
C ILE A 4 31.11 12.05 -40.01
N ILE A 5 31.37 11.04 -40.87
CA ILE A 5 30.75 9.72 -40.75
C ILE A 5 31.22 9.03 -39.46
N MET A 6 32.52 9.07 -39.12
CA MET A 6 33.04 8.53 -37.85
C MET A 6 32.48 9.25 -36.61
N ALA A 7 32.37 10.59 -36.65
CA ALA A 7 31.79 11.35 -35.55
C ALA A 7 30.30 10.99 -35.34
N LEU A 8 29.56 10.82 -36.43
CA LEU A 8 28.14 10.43 -36.40
C LEU A 8 27.96 9.00 -35.87
N THR A 9 28.81 8.05 -36.27
CA THR A 9 28.71 6.67 -35.78
C THR A 9 29.10 6.55 -34.31
N VAL A 10 30.10 7.31 -33.85
CA VAL A 10 30.47 7.37 -32.43
C VAL A 10 29.37 8.01 -31.59
N MET A 11 28.75 9.09 -32.08
CA MET A 11 27.63 9.74 -31.38
C MET A 11 26.39 8.83 -31.35
N LEU A 12 26.09 8.12 -32.44
CA LEU A 12 25.00 7.14 -32.50
C LEU A 12 25.25 5.96 -31.56
N ALA A 13 26.48 5.43 -31.53
CA ALA A 13 26.87 4.36 -30.62
C ALA A 13 26.80 4.79 -29.15
N ALA A 14 27.22 6.02 -28.83
CA ALA A 14 27.11 6.57 -27.49
C ALA A 14 25.64 6.75 -27.06
N SER A 15 24.78 7.25 -27.96
CA SER A 15 23.34 7.36 -27.71
C SER A 15 22.69 6.00 -27.45
N LEU A 16 22.99 5.00 -28.28
CA LEU A 16 22.51 3.62 -28.10
C LEU A 16 23.02 3.00 -26.78
N PHE A 17 24.29 3.24 -26.44
CA PHE A 17 24.87 2.76 -25.18
C PHE A 17 24.19 3.41 -23.96
N LEU A 18 23.87 4.70 -24.01
CA LEU A 18 23.13 5.40 -22.96
C LEU A 18 21.70 4.83 -22.79
N LEU A 19 21.03 4.46 -23.89
CA LEU A 19 19.74 3.78 -23.82
C LEU A 19 19.83 2.41 -23.13
N GLU A 20 20.92 1.68 -23.36
CA GLU A 20 21.11 0.35 -22.83
C GLU A 20 21.47 0.37 -21.33
N VAL A 21 22.22 1.37 -20.89
CA VAL A 21 22.51 1.61 -19.47
C VAL A 21 21.22 1.90 -18.68
N SER A 22 20.28 2.68 -19.24
CA SER A 22 18.99 2.96 -18.58
C SER A 22 18.11 1.72 -18.38
N LYS A 23 18.21 0.70 -19.25
CA LYS A 23 17.38 -0.51 -19.15
C LYS A 23 17.83 -1.48 -18.05
N THR A 24 19.06 -1.37 -17.55
CA THR A 24 19.69 -2.37 -16.69
C THR A 24 19.64 -2.07 -15.19
N GLN A 25 19.00 -0.96 -14.79
CA GLN A 25 18.91 -0.53 -13.38
C GLN A 25 17.47 -0.37 -12.87
N ALA A 26 16.52 -1.11 -13.44
CA ALA A 26 15.18 -1.20 -12.88
C ALA A 26 15.15 -2.29 -11.80
N THR A 27 15.20 -1.92 -10.53
CA THR A 27 14.75 -2.81 -9.46
C THR A 27 13.25 -3.02 -9.64
N THR A 28 12.83 -4.22 -10.00
CA THR A 28 11.39 -4.56 -10.07
C THR A 28 10.83 -4.49 -8.65
N ILE A 29 10.01 -3.47 -8.39
CA ILE A 29 9.28 -3.31 -7.14
C ILE A 29 7.88 -3.89 -7.35
N GLU A 30 7.54 -4.94 -6.61
CA GLU A 30 6.20 -5.53 -6.59
C GLU A 30 5.27 -4.63 -5.77
N ILE A 31 4.18 -4.14 -6.37
CA ILE A 31 3.15 -3.36 -5.66
C ILE A 31 2.08 -4.33 -5.15
N LYS A 32 1.71 -4.18 -3.87
CA LYS A 32 0.67 -4.95 -3.19
C LYS A 32 -0.40 -4.03 -2.64
N GLU A 33 -1.55 -4.60 -2.33
CA GLU A 33 -2.70 -3.87 -1.83
C GLU A 33 -2.85 -4.06 -0.31
N ILE A 34 -3.17 -2.98 0.38
CA ILE A 34 -3.71 -3.03 1.74
C ILE A 34 -5.15 -2.52 1.70
N THR A 35 -6.07 -3.31 2.23
CA THR A 35 -7.51 -3.06 2.22
C THR A 35 -8.06 -3.08 3.64
N PHE A 36 -8.87 -2.07 3.96
CA PHE A 36 -9.62 -1.97 5.20
C PHE A 36 -11.11 -2.04 4.91
N GLU A 37 -11.78 -3.02 5.50
CA GLU A 37 -13.19 -3.32 5.27
C GLU A 37 -14.03 -3.11 6.54
N ASP A 38 -15.27 -2.67 6.37
CA ASP A 38 -16.23 -2.66 7.46
C ASP A 38 -16.70 -4.09 7.83
N ALA A 39 -17.48 -4.22 8.90
CA ALA A 39 -17.99 -5.54 9.32
C ALA A 39 -18.97 -6.20 8.33
N SER A 40 -19.37 -5.48 7.28
CA SER A 40 -20.25 -5.97 6.20
C SER A 40 -19.47 -6.36 4.94
N GLY A 41 -18.13 -6.17 4.93
CA GLY A 41 -17.26 -6.42 3.79
C GLY A 41 -17.18 -5.27 2.78
N ASN A 42 -17.64 -4.06 3.14
CA ASN A 42 -17.47 -2.88 2.29
C ASN A 42 -16.08 -2.29 2.50
N VAL A 43 -15.37 -1.97 1.42
CA VAL A 43 -14.07 -1.30 1.48
C VAL A 43 -14.24 0.13 1.99
N VAL A 44 -13.64 0.42 3.14
CA VAL A 44 -13.57 1.73 3.78
C VAL A 44 -12.36 2.50 3.27
N HIS A 45 -11.23 1.81 3.11
CA HIS A 45 -9.98 2.38 2.65
C HIS A 45 -9.16 1.32 1.92
N GLN A 46 -8.44 1.73 0.89
CA GLN A 46 -7.50 0.87 0.18
C GLN A 46 -6.30 1.69 -0.31
N GLU A 47 -5.12 1.09 -0.27
CA GLU A 47 -3.89 1.73 -0.71
C GLU A 47 -2.93 0.73 -1.37
N HIS A 48 -2.15 1.21 -2.34
CA HIS A 48 -1.17 0.42 -3.06
C HIS A 48 0.23 0.73 -2.51
N ILE A 49 0.89 -0.27 -1.94
CA ILE A 49 2.17 -0.13 -1.25
C ILE A 49 3.20 -1.06 -1.89
N ALA A 50 4.42 -0.57 -2.08
CA ALA A 50 5.54 -1.39 -2.54
C ALA A 50 5.88 -2.49 -1.52
N SER A 51 6.07 -3.72 -1.99
CA SER A 51 6.56 -4.83 -1.18
C SER A 51 7.90 -4.46 -0.55
N GLY A 52 8.05 -4.71 0.75
CA GLY A 52 9.24 -4.34 1.53
C GLY A 52 9.28 -2.87 1.96
N ALA A 53 8.29 -2.04 1.61
CA ALA A 53 8.17 -0.71 2.20
C ALA A 53 7.91 -0.83 3.71
N SER A 54 8.52 0.06 4.50
CA SER A 54 8.24 0.14 5.93
C SER A 54 6.84 0.70 6.16
N LEU A 55 6.09 0.08 7.06
CA LEU A 55 4.77 0.52 7.53
C LEU A 55 4.87 1.17 8.93
N GLU A 56 6.08 1.45 9.41
CA GLU A 56 6.27 2.15 10.68
C GLU A 56 5.63 3.54 10.59
N GLY A 57 4.70 3.83 11.51
CA GLY A 57 3.96 5.09 11.52
C GLY A 57 2.82 5.18 10.49
N TYR A 58 2.44 4.07 9.85
CA TYR A 58 1.25 4.02 9.01
C TYR A 58 -0.01 4.42 9.80
N LEU A 59 -0.78 5.37 9.26
CA LEU A 59 -2.00 5.88 9.90
C LEU A 59 -3.19 5.01 9.50
N LEU A 60 -3.71 4.25 10.45
CA LEU A 60 -4.91 3.44 10.25
C LEU A 60 -6.11 4.35 9.93
N PRO A 61 -6.98 3.96 8.98
CA PRO A 61 -8.19 4.72 8.68
C PRO A 61 -9.16 4.69 9.86
N GLU A 62 -10.01 5.72 9.92
CA GLU A 62 -11.13 5.74 10.86
C GLU A 62 -12.20 4.72 10.43
N ALA A 63 -12.63 3.88 11.35
CA ALA A 63 -13.66 2.88 11.08
C ALA A 63 -15.06 3.51 11.04
N PRO A 64 -15.98 3.02 10.19
CA PRO A 64 -17.35 3.52 10.15
C PRO A 64 -18.07 3.36 11.50
N ALA A 65 -18.85 4.36 11.88
CA ALA A 65 -19.71 4.24 13.06
C ALA A 65 -20.81 3.20 12.83
N ARG A 66 -21.07 2.36 13.84
CA ARG A 66 -22.13 1.34 13.80
C ARG A 66 -23.04 1.50 15.02
N GLU A 67 -24.33 1.74 14.79
CA GLU A 67 -25.30 1.96 15.87
C GLU A 67 -25.39 0.74 16.81
N GLY A 68 -25.30 1.00 18.13
CA GLY A 68 -25.32 -0.06 19.14
C GLY A 68 -24.00 -0.83 19.27
N TYR A 69 -22.93 -0.40 18.59
CA TYR A 69 -21.63 -1.03 18.62
C TYR A 69 -20.51 0.00 18.84
N VAL A 70 -19.44 -0.41 19.51
CA VAL A 70 -18.21 0.35 19.70
C VAL A 70 -17.12 -0.30 18.86
N PHE A 71 -16.43 0.50 18.03
CA PHE A 71 -15.25 0.05 17.30
C PHE A 71 -14.12 -0.27 18.29
N VAL A 72 -13.55 -1.46 18.20
CA VAL A 72 -12.45 -1.89 19.08
C VAL A 72 -11.09 -1.92 18.39
N GLY A 73 -11.08 -1.94 17.06
CA GLY A 73 -9.86 -2.06 16.28
C GLY A 73 -10.09 -2.84 15.00
N TRP A 74 -9.02 -3.00 14.23
CA TRP A 74 -9.00 -3.83 13.03
C TRP A 74 -8.66 -5.29 13.38
N SER A 75 -9.02 -6.23 12.51
CA SER A 75 -8.92 -7.69 12.76
C SER A 75 -7.49 -8.23 12.90
N GLY A 76 -6.47 -7.40 12.72
CA GLY A 76 -5.07 -7.77 12.82
C GLY A 76 -4.16 -6.57 13.02
N GLU A 77 -2.88 -6.86 13.23
CA GLU A 77 -1.83 -5.85 13.38
C GLU A 77 -1.12 -5.62 12.04
N LEU A 78 -0.61 -4.41 11.85
CA LEU A 78 0.24 -4.09 10.70
C LEU A 78 1.64 -4.70 10.90
N PRO A 79 2.19 -5.40 9.89
CA PRO A 79 3.58 -5.82 9.94
C PRO A 79 4.52 -4.60 9.84
N GLU A 80 5.77 -4.75 10.27
CA GLU A 80 6.78 -3.68 10.17
C GLU A 80 7.09 -3.31 8.70
N PHE A 81 7.02 -4.31 7.80
CA PHE A 81 7.24 -4.16 6.37
C PHE A 81 6.10 -4.79 5.57
N MET A 82 5.73 -4.15 4.46
CA MET A 82 4.74 -4.67 3.54
C MET A 82 5.19 -6.04 2.98
N PRO A 83 4.43 -7.13 3.20
CA PRO A 83 4.78 -8.43 2.66
C PRO A 83 4.58 -8.46 1.14
N ASN A 84 5.09 -9.51 0.50
CA ASN A 84 4.82 -9.77 -0.92
C ASN A 84 3.43 -10.43 -1.13
N ALA A 85 2.42 -9.92 -0.43
CA ALA A 85 1.04 -10.39 -0.47
C ALA A 85 0.09 -9.25 -0.08
N ASP A 86 -1.14 -9.33 -0.55
CA ASP A 86 -2.17 -8.34 -0.20
C ASP A 86 -2.62 -8.54 1.24
N LEU A 87 -2.92 -7.43 1.92
CA LEU A 87 -3.36 -7.40 3.30
C LEU A 87 -4.82 -6.93 3.37
N VAL A 88 -5.65 -7.65 4.11
CA VAL A 88 -7.05 -7.28 4.33
C VAL A 88 -7.34 -7.24 5.83
N TYR A 89 -7.86 -6.11 6.28
CA TYR A 89 -8.19 -5.84 7.68
C TYR A 89 -9.67 -5.52 7.81
N VAL A 90 -10.38 -6.24 8.67
CA VAL A 90 -11.82 -6.05 8.90
C VAL A 90 -12.04 -5.32 10.21
N ALA A 91 -12.92 -4.32 10.22
CA ALA A 91 -13.27 -3.58 11.44
C ALA A 91 -14.00 -4.49 12.44
N VAL A 92 -13.48 -4.56 13.67
CA VAL A 92 -14.04 -5.33 14.77
C VAL A 92 -14.83 -4.42 15.69
N TYR A 93 -16.01 -4.89 16.12
CA TYR A 93 -16.93 -4.13 16.95
C TYR A 93 -17.43 -4.97 18.14
N LEU A 94 -17.68 -4.30 19.27
CA LEU A 94 -18.36 -4.88 20.44
C LEU A 94 -19.72 -4.23 20.65
N GLU A 95 -20.72 -5.02 21.06
CA GLU A 95 -22.05 -4.49 21.39
C GLU A 95 -21.98 -3.54 22.59
N GLN A 96 -22.56 -2.35 22.42
CA GLN A 96 -22.66 -1.36 23.46
C GLN A 96 -23.84 -1.70 24.38
N VAL A 97 -23.60 -2.47 25.44
CA VAL A 97 -24.63 -2.76 26.44
C VAL A 97 -24.83 -1.53 27.33
N LEU A 98 -25.88 -0.75 27.05
CA LEU A 98 -26.35 0.31 27.94
C LEU A 98 -27.07 -0.31 29.14
N SER A 99 -26.35 -0.51 30.25
CA SER A 99 -26.97 -0.78 31.54
C SER A 99 -27.64 0.50 32.06
N LEU A 100 -28.93 0.68 31.77
CA LEU A 100 -29.74 1.69 32.45
C LEU A 100 -30.02 1.18 33.87
N ASN A 101 -29.20 1.59 34.83
CA ASN A 101 -29.57 1.51 36.25
C ASN A 101 -30.74 2.47 36.48
N VAL A 102 -31.95 1.98 36.29
CA VAL A 102 -33.15 2.65 36.80
C VAL A 102 -33.22 2.31 38.29
N SER A 103 -32.72 3.21 39.12
CA SER A 103 -33.02 3.21 40.55
C SER A 103 -34.51 3.53 40.71
N VAL A 104 -35.30 2.53 41.11
CA VAL A 104 -36.71 2.65 41.50
C VAL A 104 -36.83 3.39 42.82
#